data_AF-A0A3S0RQR0-F1
#
_entry.id   AF-A0A3S0RQR0-F1
#
_cell.length_a   1.000
_cell.length_b   1.000
_cell.length_c   1.000
_cell.angle_alpha   90.00
_cell.angle_beta   90.00
_cell.angle_gamma   90.00
#
_symmetry.space_group_name_H-M   'P 1'
#
loop_
_entity.id
_entity.type
_entity.pdbx_description
1 polymer ?
#
loop_
_entity_poly.entity_id
_entity_poly.type
_entity_poly.pdbx_seq_one_letter_code
_entity_poly.pdbx_strand_id
1 'polypeptide(L)'
;MRKYFVIENVAHIISVCATAAVFTLCAATIVAIGARAGGDSANLDDPVAISGGETTFYQNCVYCHGSKGSGGSAKALQCRDMKPDYIFETITNGRIAGANVMPPWKDTFDEKTRWQLVAYIRSLRKLPECDAGN
;
A
#
# COMPACT_ATOMS: atom_id res chain seq x y z
N MET A 1 70.23 -19.94 0.62
CA MET A 1 69.40 -20.36 1.78
C MET A 1 67.95 -20.39 1.28
N ARG A 2 67.44 -21.54 0.85
CA ARG A 2 66.58 -22.48 1.60
C ARG A 2 65.12 -21.98 1.76
N LYS A 3 64.25 -22.51 0.90
CA LYS A 3 62.83 -22.92 1.11
C LYS A 3 61.77 -21.81 1.15
N TYR A 4 60.88 -21.75 0.14
CA TYR A 4 59.60 -22.49 -0.01
C TYR A 4 58.49 -22.01 0.94
N PHE A 5 57.61 -21.14 0.44
CA PHE A 5 56.16 -21.10 0.70
C PHE A 5 55.56 -20.24 -0.44
N VAL A 6 55.22 -20.81 -1.60
CA VAL A 6 53.98 -21.55 -1.92
C VAL A 6 52.78 -20.58 -1.93
N ILE A 7 52.14 -20.52 -3.11
CA ILE A 7 50.73 -20.21 -3.46
C ILE A 7 50.18 -18.79 -3.13
N GLU A 8 49.59 -18.02 -4.05
CA GLU A 8 48.89 -18.33 -5.29
C GLU A 8 49.20 -17.35 -6.42
N ASN A 9 49.32 -17.93 -7.61
CA ASN A 9 49.64 -17.29 -8.87
C ASN A 9 48.37 -16.83 -9.58
N VAL A 10 48.48 -15.68 -10.25
CA VAL A 10 48.17 -15.50 -11.68
C VAL A 10 46.82 -16.06 -12.13
N ALA A 11 45.80 -15.22 -12.04
CA ALA A 11 44.59 -15.37 -12.85
C ALA A 11 44.05 -14.00 -13.29
N HIS A 12 44.95 -13.14 -13.76
CA HIS A 12 44.60 -11.98 -14.55
C HIS A 12 45.44 -12.01 -15.82
N ILE A 13 44.75 -11.97 -16.97
CA ILE A 13 45.31 -11.76 -18.31
C ILE A 13 46.06 -13.05 -18.77
N ILE A 14 45.59 -13.90 -19.68
CA ILE A 14 45.30 -13.67 -21.09
C ILE A 14 44.59 -14.95 -21.59
N SER A 15 43.30 -14.90 -21.89
CA SER A 15 42.68 -15.84 -22.82
C SER A 15 41.58 -15.10 -23.58
N VAL A 16 42.04 -14.23 -24.46
CA VAL A 16 41.26 -13.67 -25.55
C VAL A 16 40.96 -14.82 -26.52
N CYS A 17 39.71 -14.94 -27.02
CA CYS A 17 39.37 -15.18 -28.44
C CYS A 17 38.07 -15.94 -28.75
N ALA A 18 37.25 -16.41 -27.80
CA ALA A 18 36.13 -17.32 -28.18
C ALA A 18 34.76 -17.12 -27.53
N THR A 19 34.38 -15.92 -27.08
CA THR A 19 33.00 -15.69 -26.58
C THR A 19 32.38 -14.33 -26.94
N ALA A 20 32.88 -13.67 -27.99
CA ALA A 20 32.33 -12.39 -28.49
C ALA A 20 30.94 -12.49 -29.17
N ALA A 21 30.17 -13.57 -28.94
CA ALA A 21 28.88 -13.81 -29.59
C ALA A 21 27.77 -14.28 -28.63
N VAL A 22 27.87 -14.02 -27.32
CA VAL A 22 26.76 -14.28 -26.36
C VAL A 22 26.43 -13.06 -25.48
N PHE A 23 27.19 -11.96 -25.58
CA PHE A 23 26.91 -10.70 -24.87
C PHE A 23 26.01 -9.73 -25.66
N THR A 24 25.36 -10.22 -26.71
CA THR A 24 24.42 -9.46 -27.54
C THR A 24 23.15 -10.28 -27.77
N LEU A 25 22.52 -10.75 -26.69
CA LEU A 25 21.14 -11.23 -26.74
C LEU A 25 20.28 -10.38 -25.80
N CYS A 26 19.75 -9.30 -26.38
CA CYS A 26 18.58 -8.53 -25.95
C CYS A 26 18.43 -8.25 -24.45
N ALA A 27 19.01 -7.14 -24.03
CA ALA A 27 18.36 -6.22 -23.11
C ALA A 27 16.96 -5.82 -23.64
N ALA A 28 15.94 -6.67 -23.52
CA ALA A 28 14.56 -6.35 -23.87
C ALA A 28 13.54 -7.43 -23.45
N THR A 29 13.39 -7.73 -22.16
CA THR A 29 12.07 -8.14 -21.61
C THR A 29 11.91 -7.68 -20.15
N ILE A 30 12.31 -6.43 -19.85
CA ILE A 30 11.52 -5.69 -18.86
C ILE A 30 10.22 -5.34 -19.59
N VAL A 31 9.28 -6.29 -19.65
CA VAL A 31 7.88 -5.89 -19.80
C VAL A 31 7.57 -5.23 -18.47
N ALA A 32 7.87 -3.93 -18.40
CA ALA A 32 7.32 -3.06 -17.42
C ALA A 32 5.81 -3.26 -17.51
N ILE A 33 5.24 -4.00 -16.56
CA ILE A 33 3.82 -3.94 -16.28
C ILE A 33 3.60 -2.55 -15.64
N GLY A 34 3.68 -1.53 -16.48
CA GLY A 34 3.17 -0.20 -16.20
C GLY A 34 1.68 -0.24 -16.46
N ALA A 35 0.89 -0.64 -15.47
CA ALA A 35 -0.57 -0.51 -15.45
C ALA A 35 -1.11 -0.91 -14.07
N ARG A 36 -1.83 -0.12 -13.27
CA ARG A 36 -2.16 1.31 -13.23
C ARG A 36 -2.29 1.64 -11.73
N ALA A 37 -1.45 2.51 -11.16
CA ALA A 37 -1.56 2.93 -9.75
C ALA A 37 -2.69 3.97 -9.54
N GLY A 38 -3.84 3.73 -10.17
CA GLY A 38 -5.00 4.58 -10.10
C GLY A 38 -6.23 3.72 -10.28
N GLY A 39 -6.67 3.11 -9.18
CA GLY A 39 -8.01 2.55 -9.10
C GLY A 39 -9.04 3.64 -9.30
N ASP A 40 -10.14 3.29 -9.94
CA ASP A 40 -11.21 4.22 -10.24
C ASP A 40 -11.93 4.55 -8.93
N SER A 41 -11.80 5.79 -8.45
CA SER A 41 -12.49 6.24 -7.23
C SER A 41 -14.03 6.15 -7.33
N ALA A 42 -14.56 5.99 -8.55
CA ALA A 42 -15.97 5.73 -8.82
C ALA A 42 -16.40 4.29 -8.46
N ASN A 43 -15.49 3.32 -8.50
CA ASN A 43 -15.77 1.93 -8.12
C ASN A 43 -15.21 1.63 -6.72
N LEU A 44 -16.07 1.68 -5.71
CA LEU A 44 -15.66 1.47 -4.31
C LEU A 44 -15.34 0.00 -3.96
N ASP A 45 -15.63 -0.95 -4.85
CA ASP A 45 -15.24 -2.35 -4.71
C ASP A 45 -13.97 -2.68 -5.54
N ASP A 46 -13.34 -1.71 -6.20
CA ASP A 46 -12.06 -1.88 -6.90
C ASP A 46 -10.94 -2.25 -5.90
N PRO A 47 -10.28 -3.42 -6.06
CA PRO A 47 -9.16 -3.82 -5.20
C PRO A 47 -8.03 -2.80 -5.14
N VAL A 48 -7.78 -2.06 -6.22
CA VAL A 48 -6.72 -1.02 -6.25
C VAL A 48 -7.14 0.17 -5.39
N ALA A 49 -8.41 0.58 -5.44
CA ALA A 49 -8.92 1.65 -4.58
C ALA A 49 -8.90 1.25 -3.10
N ILE A 50 -9.32 0.01 -2.79
CA ILE A 50 -9.30 -0.54 -1.43
C ILE A 50 -7.86 -0.59 -0.90
N SER A 51 -6.91 -1.10 -1.69
CA SER A 51 -5.50 -1.21 -1.27
C SER A 51 -4.84 0.16 -1.05
N GLY A 52 -5.14 1.14 -1.92
CA GLY A 52 -4.70 2.52 -1.72
C GLY A 52 -5.25 3.11 -0.42
N GLY A 53 -6.55 2.92 -0.17
CA GLY A 53 -7.21 3.36 1.05
C GLY A 53 -6.66 2.69 2.31
N GLU A 54 -6.37 1.38 2.24
CA GLU A 54 -5.74 0.64 3.35
C GLU A 54 -4.39 1.24 3.73
N THR A 55 -3.56 1.55 2.74
CA THR A 55 -2.24 2.14 2.96
C THR A 55 -2.36 3.50 3.65
N THR A 56 -3.23 4.38 3.13
CA THR A 56 -3.45 5.70 3.73
C THR A 56 -4.06 5.59 5.14
N PHE A 57 -5.00 4.66 5.34
CA PHE A 57 -5.63 4.41 6.64
C PHE A 57 -4.61 3.95 7.67
N TYR A 58 -3.74 3.01 7.29
CA TYR A 58 -2.68 2.51 8.16
C TYR A 58 -1.74 3.62 8.63
N GLN A 59 -1.40 4.55 7.73
CA GLN A 59 -0.46 5.64 8.04
C GLN A 59 -1.07 6.75 8.91
N ASN A 60 -2.38 6.99 8.81
CA ASN A 60 -2.98 8.23 9.31
C ASN A 60 -4.15 8.02 10.29
N CYS A 61 -4.84 6.88 10.23
CA CYS A 61 -6.12 6.70 10.91
C CYS A 61 -6.07 5.69 12.07
N VAL A 62 -5.15 4.71 12.02
CA VAL A 62 -5.08 3.61 12.99
C VAL A 62 -4.84 4.05 14.41
N TYR A 63 -4.20 5.20 14.63
CA TYR A 63 -3.95 5.74 15.97
C TYR A 63 -5.25 5.88 16.78
N CYS A 64 -6.32 6.35 16.14
CA CYS A 64 -7.62 6.49 16.79
C CYS A 64 -8.58 5.36 16.48
N HIS A 65 -8.60 4.89 15.23
CA HIS A 65 -9.58 3.93 14.74
C HIS A 65 -9.14 2.47 14.84
N GLY A 66 -7.92 2.21 15.31
CA GLY A 66 -7.37 0.87 15.44
C GLY A 66 -7.04 0.20 14.10
N SER A 67 -6.30 -0.90 14.18
CA SER A 67 -5.97 -1.70 12.99
C SER A 67 -7.24 -2.25 12.35
N LYS A 68 -7.34 -2.16 11.02
CA LYS A 68 -8.54 -2.52 10.26
C LYS A 68 -9.84 -1.86 10.78
N GLY A 69 -9.75 -0.70 11.44
CA GLY A 69 -10.94 -0.02 11.96
C GLY A 69 -11.58 -0.67 13.20
N SER A 70 -10.83 -1.48 13.95
CA SER A 70 -11.31 -2.18 15.16
C SER A 70 -11.84 -1.25 16.27
N GLY A 71 -11.57 0.05 16.18
CA GLY A 71 -11.83 1.03 17.22
C GLY A 71 -10.69 1.11 18.23
N GLY A 72 -10.87 2.00 19.21
CA GLY A 72 -9.90 2.32 20.25
C GLY A 72 -10.35 3.59 20.98
N SER A 73 -9.58 4.66 20.85
CA SER A 73 -10.01 5.99 21.31
C SER A 73 -11.16 6.56 20.48
N ALA A 74 -11.31 6.12 19.22
CA ALA A 74 -12.48 6.39 18.38
C ALA A 74 -13.38 5.14 18.21
N LYS A 75 -14.62 5.39 17.76
CA LYS A 75 -15.58 4.32 17.45
C LYS A 75 -15.03 3.38 16.38
N ALA A 76 -15.34 2.09 16.53
CA ALA A 76 -15.10 1.09 15.52
C ALA A 76 -15.80 1.43 14.20
N LEU A 77 -15.13 1.11 13.10
CA LEU A 77 -15.59 1.29 11.73
C LEU A 77 -15.98 -0.04 11.08
N GLN A 78 -15.46 -1.16 11.59
CA GLN A 78 -15.79 -2.51 11.14
C GLN A 78 -17.28 -2.83 11.31
N CYS A 79 -17.78 -3.75 10.48
CA CYS A 79 -19.13 -4.32 10.61
C CYS A 79 -20.27 -3.30 10.57
N ARG A 80 -20.03 -2.14 9.94
CA ARG A 80 -21.00 -1.06 9.82
C ARG A 80 -21.25 -0.78 8.36
N ASP A 81 -22.52 -0.73 7.99
CA ASP A 81 -22.92 -0.25 6.67
C ASP A 81 -23.13 1.27 6.71
N MET A 82 -22.11 2.00 6.28
CA MET A 82 -22.12 3.47 6.21
C MET A 82 -22.22 3.93 4.75
N LYS A 83 -23.01 4.99 4.52
CA LYS A 83 -23.13 5.58 3.18
C LYS A 83 -21.78 6.16 2.72
N PRO A 84 -21.37 5.97 1.45
CA PRO A 84 -20.11 6.51 0.93
C PRO A 84 -19.95 8.01 1.15
N ASP A 85 -20.95 8.79 0.77
CA ASP A 85 -20.92 10.26 0.89
C ASP A 85 -20.75 10.70 2.34
N TYR A 86 -21.38 9.99 3.28
CA TYR A 86 -21.21 10.26 4.69
C TYR A 86 -19.77 10.05 5.17
N ILE A 87 -19.12 8.97 4.72
CA ILE A 87 -17.71 8.70 5.04
C ILE A 87 -16.83 9.78 4.39
N PHE A 88 -17.07 10.09 3.12
CA PHE A 88 -16.30 11.06 2.36
C PHE A 88 -16.36 12.46 3.00
N GLU A 89 -17.56 12.93 3.33
CA GLU A 89 -17.77 14.22 3.99
C GLU A 89 -17.14 14.27 5.38
N THR A 90 -17.23 13.17 6.14
CA THR A 90 -16.59 13.07 7.46
C THR A 90 -15.07 13.13 7.38
N ILE A 91 -14.46 12.46 6.39
CA ILE A 91 -13.00 12.55 6.17
C ILE A 91 -12.63 13.95 5.70
N THR A 92 -13.41 14.51 4.78
CA THR A 92 -13.18 15.82 4.16
C THR A 92 -13.18 16.95 5.17
N ASN A 93 -14.21 17.00 6.01
CA ASN A 93 -14.44 18.12 6.93
C ASN A 93 -14.06 17.81 8.38
N GLY A 94 -13.70 16.56 8.68
CA GLY A 94 -13.52 16.11 10.05
C GLY A 94 -14.85 16.02 10.80
N ARG A 95 -14.78 15.75 12.10
CA ARG A 95 -15.95 15.69 12.97
C ARG A 95 -15.58 15.92 14.43
N ILE A 96 -16.41 16.68 15.13
CA ILE A 96 -16.34 16.84 16.58
C ILE A 96 -17.49 16.04 17.21
N ALA A 97 -17.17 15.20 18.19
CA ALA A 97 -18.13 14.41 18.94
C ALA A 97 -17.75 14.40 20.43
N GLY A 98 -18.26 15.37 21.18
CA GLY A 98 -17.85 15.60 22.57
C GLY A 98 -16.38 16.01 22.63
N ALA A 99 -15.60 15.33 23.46
CA ALA A 99 -14.15 15.55 23.58
C ALA A 99 -13.33 14.97 22.41
N ASN A 100 -13.93 14.14 21.56
CA ASN A 100 -13.23 13.51 20.43
C ASN A 100 -13.28 14.42 19.21
N VAL A 101 -12.11 14.75 18.67
CA VAL A 101 -11.96 15.57 17.46
C VAL A 101 -11.25 14.76 16.38
N MET A 102 -11.96 14.49 15.29
CA MET A 102 -11.37 14.00 14.05
C MET A 102 -11.03 15.22 13.18
N PRO A 103 -9.75 15.44 12.81
CA PRO A 103 -9.37 16.58 11.99
C PRO A 103 -9.94 16.49 10.56
N PRO A 104 -10.09 17.62 9.85
CA PRO A 104 -10.36 17.61 8.41
C PRO A 104 -9.13 17.13 7.64
N TRP A 105 -9.35 16.40 6.54
CA TRP A 105 -8.26 15.84 5.73
C TRP A 105 -8.22 16.39 4.30
N LYS A 106 -9.14 17.27 3.92
CA LYS A 106 -9.22 17.83 2.55
C LYS A 106 -7.97 18.59 2.10
N ASP A 107 -7.24 19.17 3.03
CA ASP A 107 -6.02 19.94 2.75
C ASP A 107 -4.77 19.05 2.73
N THR A 108 -4.87 17.81 3.23
CA THR A 108 -3.78 16.82 3.27
C THR A 108 -3.91 15.79 2.14
N PHE A 109 -5.14 15.37 1.83
CA PHE A 109 -5.42 14.35 0.83
C PHE A 109 -6.27 14.93 -0.30
N ASP A 110 -5.86 14.63 -1.53
CA ASP A 110 -6.69 14.91 -2.70
C ASP A 110 -8.01 14.13 -2.66
N GLU A 111 -8.94 14.51 -3.52
CA GLU A 111 -10.25 13.86 -3.59
C GLU A 111 -10.15 12.36 -3.88
N LYS A 112 -9.24 11.97 -4.78
CA LYS A 112 -9.01 10.56 -5.13
C LYS A 112 -8.62 9.75 -3.91
N THR A 113 -7.64 10.21 -3.13
CA THR A 113 -7.17 9.53 -1.91
C THR A 113 -8.29 9.42 -0.88
N ARG A 114 -9.11 10.46 -0.72
CA ARG A 114 -10.27 10.42 0.18
C ARG A 114 -11.31 9.39 -0.26
N TRP A 115 -11.58 9.24 -1.56
CA TRP A 115 -12.44 8.17 -2.06
C TRP A 115 -11.84 6.77 -1.90
N GLN A 116 -10.52 6.63 -2.01
CA GLN A 116 -9.84 5.37 -1.71
C GLN A 116 -10.01 4.99 -0.22
N LEU A 117 -9.89 5.95 0.70
CA LEU A 117 -10.22 5.74 2.11
C LEU A 117 -11.68 5.30 2.30
N VAL A 118 -12.63 5.87 1.56
CA VAL A 118 -14.04 5.44 1.57
C VAL A 118 -14.17 3.99 1.11
N ALA A 119 -13.52 3.61 0.00
CA ALA A 119 -13.53 2.24 -0.50
C ALA A 119 -13.03 1.25 0.56
N TYR A 120 -11.89 1.55 1.19
CA TYR A 120 -11.33 0.72 2.27
C TYR A 120 -12.27 0.63 3.48
N ILE A 121 -12.79 1.75 3.99
CA ILE A 121 -13.67 1.74 5.16
C ILE A 121 -14.93 0.90 4.90
N ARG A 122 -15.48 0.96 3.68
CA ARG A 122 -16.63 0.14 3.29
C ARG A 122 -16.29 -1.34 3.17
N SER A 123 -15.08 -1.70 2.75
CA SER A 123 -14.69 -3.11 2.66
C SER A 123 -14.63 -3.77 4.04
N LEU A 124 -14.43 -3.00 5.12
CA LEU A 124 -14.38 -3.51 6.51
C LEU A 124 -15.69 -4.15 7.00
N ARG A 125 -16.83 -3.92 6.32
CA ARG A 125 -18.10 -4.58 6.67
C ARG A 125 -18.16 -6.06 6.25
N LYS A 126 -17.25 -6.49 5.37
CA LYS A 126 -17.16 -7.86 4.83
C LYS A 126 -16.11 -8.70 5.58
N LEU A 127 -15.64 -8.22 6.72
CA LEU A 127 -14.62 -8.91 7.51
C LEU A 127 -15.23 -10.14 8.22
N PRO A 128 -14.50 -11.27 8.33
CA PRO A 128 -15.01 -12.48 8.99
C PRO A 128 -15.48 -12.25 10.43
N GLU A 129 -14.86 -11.30 11.14
CA GLU A 129 -15.23 -10.95 12.51
C GLU A 129 -16.67 -10.36 12.60
N CYS A 130 -17.22 -9.88 11.49
CA CYS A 130 -18.59 -9.37 11.43
C CYS A 130 -19.66 -10.48 11.39
N ASP A 131 -19.28 -11.69 10.98
CA ASP A 131 -20.18 -12.84 10.92
C ASP A 131 -20.16 -13.67 12.21
N ALA A 132 -19.12 -13.50 13.04
CA ALA A 132 -18.86 -14.30 14.24
C ALA A 132 -19.69 -13.91 15.48
N GLY A 133 -20.66 -13.00 15.35
CA GLY A 133 -21.45 -12.43 16.45
C GLY A 133 -22.96 -12.45 16.26
N ASN A 134 -23.49 -13.24 15.32
CA ASN A 134 -24.92 -13.41 15.06
C ASN A 134 -25.43 -14.75 15.61
#